data_AF-A0AAW1QY05-F1
#
_entry.id   AF-A0AAW1QY05-F1
#
_cell.length_a   1.000
_cell.length_b   1.000
_cell.length_c   1.000
_cell.angle_alpha   90.00
_cell.angle_beta   90.00
_cell.angle_gamma   90.00
#
_symmetry.space_group_name_H-M   'P 1'
#
loop_
_entity.id
_entity.type
_entity.pdbx_description
1 polymer ?
#
loop_
_entity_poly.entity_id
_entity_poly.type
_entity_poly.pdbx_seq_one_letter_code
_entity_poly.pdbx_strand_id
1 'polypeptide(L)'
;MLKRQKQSRENAWRRKREEHGARERRIRPRALLDDISNAVVEYCVQGFDSFDRCLLSLPCTEEQAAALLQGSARLHARLQARLARHLAAFERTALATSLHVPAGLLLPGQGAGSAAPPPADPEEEAAVDAELAAKSADLDQSRAAARSLESELVLLKRELAARGDVKPLAAVAAAAAASAGGKENVAADAAVVQARARELAALLPRAAEAQAARRSAIAATPTPGDPVTRAEKAFLQRQAAAGSASAADLGGVLALLQP
;
A
#
# COMPACT_ATOMS: atom_id res chain seq x y z
N MET A 1 -23.12 -33.99 -29.30
CA MET A 1 -22.11 -34.22 -28.23
C MET A 1 -21.25 -32.99 -27.93
N LEU A 2 -20.80 -32.20 -28.91
CA LEU A 2 -19.95 -31.00 -28.69
C LEU A 2 -20.53 -29.94 -27.75
N LYS A 3 -21.85 -29.68 -27.77
CA LYS A 3 -22.50 -28.72 -26.87
C LYS A 3 -22.38 -29.11 -25.40
N ARG A 4 -22.50 -30.40 -25.07
CA ARG A 4 -22.35 -30.91 -23.70
C ARG A 4 -20.90 -30.80 -23.18
N GLN A 5 -19.90 -31.02 -24.04
CA GLN A 5 -18.50 -30.84 -23.67
C GLN A 5 -18.13 -29.38 -23.42
N LYS A 6 -18.66 -28.44 -24.24
CA LYS A 6 -18.42 -27.01 -24.04
C LYS A 6 -19.02 -26.53 -22.72
N GLN A 7 -20.26 -26.93 -22.44
CA GLN A 7 -20.97 -26.59 -21.20
C GLN A 7 -20.31 -27.21 -19.96
N SER A 8 -19.79 -28.44 -20.06
CA SER A 8 -19.03 -29.07 -18.97
C SER A 8 -17.70 -28.35 -18.67
N ARG A 9 -17.00 -27.84 -19.69
CA ARG A 9 -15.76 -27.07 -19.49
C ARG A 9 -16.07 -25.72 -18.86
N GLU A 10 -17.09 -25.04 -19.35
CA GLU A 10 -17.52 -23.73 -18.83
C GLU A 10 -17.94 -23.81 -17.36
N ASN A 11 -18.69 -24.85 -16.97
CA ASN A 11 -19.05 -25.13 -15.59
C ASN A 11 -17.84 -25.45 -14.70
N ALA A 12 -16.84 -26.17 -15.23
CA ALA A 12 -15.59 -26.45 -14.51
C ALA A 12 -14.72 -25.19 -14.31
N TRP A 13 -14.73 -24.27 -15.27
CA TRP A 13 -14.05 -22.98 -15.15
C TRP A 13 -14.77 -22.04 -14.16
N ARG A 14 -16.11 -22.01 -14.15
CA ARG A 14 -16.89 -21.26 -13.13
C ARG A 14 -16.63 -21.77 -11.72
N ARG A 15 -16.68 -23.09 -11.49
CA ARG A 15 -16.36 -23.69 -10.19
C ARG A 15 -14.95 -23.37 -9.70
N LYS A 16 -13.94 -23.47 -10.57
CA LYS A 16 -12.57 -23.06 -10.20
C LYS A 16 -12.50 -21.57 -9.86
N ARG A 17 -13.22 -20.71 -10.57
CA ARG A 17 -13.22 -19.26 -10.32
C ARG A 17 -13.93 -18.91 -9.00
N GLU A 18 -15.02 -19.60 -8.69
CA GLU A 18 -15.72 -19.49 -7.39
C GLU A 18 -14.87 -20.02 -6.23
N GLU A 19 -14.18 -21.15 -6.41
CA GLU A 19 -13.23 -21.68 -5.42
C GLU A 19 -12.06 -20.72 -5.19
N HIS A 20 -11.56 -20.07 -6.24
CA HIS A 20 -10.52 -19.05 -6.14
C HIS A 20 -11.02 -17.75 -5.47
N GLY A 21 -12.23 -17.28 -5.83
CA GLY A 21 -12.84 -16.08 -5.23
C GLY A 21 -13.25 -16.27 -3.76
N ALA A 22 -13.70 -17.47 -3.38
CA ALA A 22 -13.97 -17.83 -1.99
C ALA A 22 -12.69 -18.00 -1.15
N ARG A 23 -11.56 -18.34 -1.80
CA ARG A 23 -10.22 -18.35 -1.18
C ARG A 23 -9.62 -16.96 -1.05
N GLU A 24 -10.01 -16.00 -1.89
CA GLU A 24 -9.50 -14.61 -1.88
C GLU A 24 -10.13 -13.73 -0.81
N ARG A 25 -11.34 -14.04 -0.32
CA ARG A 25 -11.99 -13.28 0.77
C ARG A 25 -11.69 -13.80 2.18
N ARG A 26 -10.93 -14.89 2.31
CA ARG A 26 -10.42 -15.35 3.61
C ARG A 26 -9.07 -14.68 3.83
N ILE A 27 -9.03 -13.73 4.78
CA ILE A 27 -7.77 -13.18 5.28
C ILE A 27 -6.89 -14.37 5.67
N ARG A 28 -5.81 -14.59 4.93
CA ARG A 28 -4.87 -15.66 5.25
C ARG A 28 -4.08 -15.18 6.47
N PRO A 29 -4.17 -15.87 7.63
CA PRO A 29 -3.54 -15.41 8.86
C PRO A 29 -2.08 -15.02 8.70
N ARG A 30 -1.32 -15.80 7.91
CA ARG A 30 0.09 -15.50 7.62
C ARG A 30 0.29 -14.23 6.82
N ALA A 31 -0.51 -14.00 5.77
CA ALA A 31 -0.40 -12.78 4.96
C ALA A 31 -0.66 -11.52 5.80
N LEU A 32 -1.64 -11.57 6.70
CA LEU A 32 -1.89 -10.47 7.64
C LEU A 32 -0.70 -10.22 8.58
N LEU A 33 -0.09 -11.28 9.10
CA LEU A 33 1.06 -11.17 10.00
C LEU A 33 2.31 -10.67 9.27
N ASP A 34 2.49 -11.05 8.00
CA ASP A 34 3.55 -10.55 7.13
C ASP A 34 3.38 -9.04 6.89
N ASP A 35 2.17 -8.59 6.58
CA ASP A 35 1.86 -7.17 6.37
C ASP A 35 2.12 -6.34 7.64
N ILE A 36 1.70 -6.84 8.81
CA ILE A 36 2.00 -6.21 10.11
C ILE A 36 3.51 -6.15 10.34
N SER A 37 4.22 -7.24 10.10
CA SER A 37 5.67 -7.30 10.30
C SER A 37 6.40 -6.31 9.40
N ASN A 38 5.99 -6.22 8.13
CA ASN A 38 6.55 -5.28 7.17
C ASN A 38 6.30 -3.83 7.59
N ALA A 39 5.07 -3.50 8.00
CA ALA A 39 4.73 -2.16 8.45
C ALA A 39 5.55 -1.72 9.68
N VAL A 40 5.76 -2.63 10.64
CA VAL A 40 6.57 -2.33 11.84
C VAL A 40 8.04 -2.10 11.45
N VAL A 41 8.60 -2.92 10.55
CA VAL A 41 9.98 -2.74 10.06
C VAL A 41 10.12 -1.41 9.33
N GLU A 42 9.17 -1.07 8.45
CA GLU A 42 9.18 0.20 7.73
C GLU A 42 9.13 1.41 8.69
N TYR A 43 8.24 1.36 9.68
CA TYR A 43 8.14 2.41 10.69
C TYR A 43 9.45 2.58 11.49
N CYS A 44 10.12 1.47 11.84
CA CYS A 44 11.42 1.52 12.49
C CYS A 44 12.48 2.19 11.60
N VAL A 45 12.56 1.81 10.32
CA VAL A 45 13.52 2.41 9.38
C VAL A 45 13.28 3.92 9.24
N GLN A 46 12.03 4.35 9.04
CA GLN A 46 11.67 5.76 8.95
C GLN A 46 12.01 6.53 10.24
N GLY A 47 11.85 5.90 11.41
CA GLY A 47 12.26 6.43 12.70
C GLY A 47 13.77 6.68 12.79
N PHE A 48 14.58 5.73 12.33
CA PHE A 48 16.04 5.89 12.28
C PHE A 48 16.47 6.95 11.25
N ASP A 49 15.87 6.99 10.07
CA ASP A 49 16.15 8.04 9.08
C ASP A 49 15.86 9.44 9.62
N SER A 50 14.82 9.57 10.46
CA SER A 50 14.46 10.82 11.11
C SER A 50 15.43 11.15 12.25
N PHE A 51 15.82 10.15 13.03
CA PHE A 51 16.81 10.28 14.10
C PHE A 51 18.18 10.70 13.55
N ASP A 52 18.66 10.07 12.48
CA ASP A 52 19.93 10.39 11.82
C ASP A 52 19.93 11.82 11.26
N ARG A 53 18.81 12.26 10.68
CA ARG A 53 18.64 13.67 10.26
C ARG A 53 18.74 14.64 11.44
N CYS A 54 18.16 14.30 12.59
CA CYS A 54 18.29 15.11 13.79
C CYS A 54 19.74 15.13 14.31
N LEU A 55 20.44 13.98 14.32
CA LEU A 55 21.84 13.91 14.73
C LEU A 55 22.74 14.80 13.85
N LEU A 56 22.51 14.79 12.54
CA LEU A 56 23.26 15.61 11.59
C LEU A 56 22.92 17.11 11.66
N SER A 57 21.82 17.49 12.30
CA SER A 57 21.46 18.89 12.54
C SER A 57 22.18 19.50 13.74
N LEU A 58 22.83 18.69 14.57
CA LEU A 58 23.55 19.17 15.76
C LEU A 58 24.86 19.85 15.35
N PRO A 59 25.28 20.92 16.07
CA PRO A 59 26.58 21.52 15.86
C PRO A 59 27.66 20.55 16.35
N CYS A 60 28.26 19.79 15.44
CA CYS A 60 29.28 18.80 15.72
C CYS A 60 30.40 18.87 14.66
N THR A 61 31.59 18.39 15.03
CA THR A 61 32.68 18.23 14.06
C THR A 61 32.40 17.05 13.13
N GLU A 62 33.08 16.98 11.98
CA GLU A 62 32.90 15.86 11.04
C GLU A 62 33.20 14.49 11.70
N GLU A 63 34.22 14.42 12.55
CA GLU A 63 34.57 13.21 13.31
C GLU A 63 33.46 12.80 14.28
N GLN A 64 32.83 13.77 14.96
CA GLN A 64 31.71 13.53 15.85
C GLN A 64 30.46 13.08 15.09
N ALA A 65 30.15 13.72 13.95
CA ALA A 65 29.06 13.32 13.08
C ALA A 65 29.22 11.87 12.59
N ALA A 66 30.44 11.50 12.17
CA ALA A 66 30.76 10.14 11.75
C ALA A 66 30.59 9.12 12.89
N ALA A 67 31.06 9.45 14.10
CA ALA A 67 30.90 8.60 15.27
C ALA A 67 29.42 8.44 15.67
N LEU A 68 28.61 9.50 15.58
CA LEU A 68 27.18 9.48 15.84
C LEU A 68 26.43 8.58 14.84
N LEU A 69 26.70 8.73 13.54
CA LEU A 69 26.11 7.87 12.51
C LEU A 69 26.52 6.40 12.69
N GLN A 70 27.79 6.13 13.02
CA GLN A 70 28.24 4.77 13.30
C GLN A 70 27.52 4.19 14.54
N GLY A 71 27.32 5.01 15.58
CA GLY A 71 26.56 4.63 16.78
C GLY A 71 25.10 4.31 16.45
N SER A 72 24.45 5.16 15.65
CA SER A 72 23.08 4.97 15.19
C SER A 72 22.93 3.68 14.37
N ALA A 73 23.84 3.42 13.44
CA ALA A 73 23.86 2.18 12.65
C ALA A 73 23.97 0.92 13.55
N ARG A 74 24.81 0.96 14.59
CA ARG A 74 24.94 -0.15 15.56
C ARG A 74 23.66 -0.32 16.38
N LEU A 75 23.00 0.78 16.76
CA LEU A 75 21.74 0.75 17.48
C LEU A 75 20.63 0.16 16.60
N HIS A 76 20.53 0.59 15.34
CA HIS A 76 19.59 0.07 14.35
C HIS A 76 19.75 -1.45 14.18
N ALA A 77 20.97 -1.93 13.96
CA ALA A 77 21.25 -3.36 13.82
C ALA A 77 20.82 -4.18 15.06
N ARG A 78 21.08 -3.66 16.27
CA ARG A 78 20.65 -4.30 17.52
C ARG A 78 19.13 -4.32 17.67
N LEU A 79 18.46 -3.21 17.33
CA LEU A 79 17.01 -3.14 17.36
C LEU A 79 16.41 -4.12 16.36
N GLN A 80 16.91 -4.18 15.12
CA GLN A 80 16.41 -5.06 14.07
C GLN A 80 16.49 -6.54 14.50
N ALA A 81 17.61 -6.97 15.08
CA ALA A 81 17.77 -8.33 15.60
C ALA A 81 16.82 -8.63 16.78
N ARG A 82 16.52 -7.64 17.61
CA ARG A 82 15.55 -7.79 18.71
C ARG A 82 14.11 -7.81 18.20
N LEU A 83 13.78 -6.92 17.27
CA LEU A 83 12.48 -6.81 16.62
C LEU A 83 12.12 -8.10 15.89
N ALA A 84 13.04 -8.66 15.10
CA ALA A 84 12.83 -9.93 14.39
C ALA A 84 12.44 -11.07 15.35
N ARG A 85 13.09 -11.16 16.52
CA ARG A 85 12.75 -12.16 17.55
C ARG A 85 11.36 -11.94 18.13
N HIS A 86 10.99 -10.70 18.41
CA HIS A 86 9.66 -10.37 18.94
C HIS A 86 8.56 -10.58 17.91
N LEU A 87 8.77 -10.21 16.65
CA LEU A 87 7.81 -10.45 15.55
C LEU A 87 7.61 -11.95 15.33
N ALA A 88 8.68 -12.75 15.34
CA ALA A 88 8.55 -14.21 15.23
C ALA A 88 7.80 -14.83 16.43
N ALA A 89 8.00 -14.30 17.65
CA ALA A 89 7.26 -14.75 18.83
C ALA A 89 5.79 -14.33 18.80
N PHE A 90 5.52 -13.11 18.31
CA PHE A 90 4.18 -12.59 18.08
C PHE A 90 3.44 -13.44 17.04
N GLU A 91 4.07 -13.75 15.90
CA GLU A 91 3.49 -14.58 14.83
C GLU A 91 3.07 -15.95 15.38
N ARG A 92 3.96 -16.63 16.11
CA ARG A 92 3.64 -17.93 16.74
C ARG A 92 2.45 -17.83 17.70
N THR A 93 2.43 -16.82 18.55
CA THR A 93 1.34 -16.62 19.52
C THR A 93 0.02 -16.29 18.83
N ALA A 94 0.03 -15.41 17.82
CA ALA A 94 -1.15 -15.02 17.08
C ALA A 94 -1.77 -16.20 16.33
N LEU A 95 -0.94 -17.01 15.65
CA LEU A 95 -1.38 -18.21 14.96
C LEU A 95 -1.90 -19.30 15.90
N ALA A 96 -1.44 -19.35 17.14
CA ALA A 96 -1.89 -20.32 18.14
C ALA A 96 -3.17 -19.89 18.87
N THR A 97 -3.48 -18.59 18.91
CA THR A 97 -4.54 -18.03 19.75
C THR A 97 -5.61 -17.31 18.93
N SER A 98 -5.36 -16.07 18.54
CA SER A 98 -6.34 -15.15 17.94
C SER A 98 -6.67 -15.47 16.48
N LEU A 99 -5.76 -16.12 15.76
CA LEU A 99 -5.94 -16.48 14.35
C LEU A 99 -6.13 -18.00 14.16
N HIS A 100 -6.28 -18.74 15.26
CA HIS A 100 -6.61 -20.16 15.26
C HIS A 100 -8.12 -20.33 15.37
N VAL A 101 -8.70 -21.23 14.57
CA VAL A 101 -10.07 -21.69 14.76
C VAL A 101 -10.00 -23.10 15.37
N PRO A 102 -10.38 -23.28 16.64
CA PRO A 102 -10.43 -24.60 17.27
C PRO A 102 -11.27 -25.58 16.44
N ALA A 103 -10.76 -26.80 16.24
CA ALA A 103 -11.43 -27.81 15.41
C ALA A 103 -12.87 -28.14 15.88
N GLY A 104 -13.15 -28.01 17.19
CA GLY A 104 -14.48 -28.24 17.76
C GLY A 104 -15.51 -27.13 17.50
N LEU A 105 -15.08 -25.95 17.00
CA LEU A 105 -15.96 -24.84 16.63
C LEU A 105 -16.27 -24.80 15.13
N LEU A 106 -15.67 -25.69 14.34
CA LEU A 106 -16.04 -25.87 12.94
C LEU A 106 -17.40 -26.55 12.89
N LEU A 107 -18.45 -25.77 12.62
CA LEU A 107 -19.79 -26.30 12.37
C LEU A 107 -19.70 -27.38 11.28
N PRO A 108 -20.35 -28.55 11.48
CA PRO A 108 -20.41 -29.59 10.45
C PRO A 108 -21.10 -29.00 9.22
N GLY A 109 -20.32 -28.76 8.16
CA GLY A 109 -20.76 -28.06 6.95
C GLY A 109 -20.01 -26.77 6.61
N GLN A 110 -19.06 -26.28 7.40
CA GLN A 110 -18.20 -25.14 7.01
C GLN A 110 -16.81 -25.54 6.51
N GLY A 111 -16.47 -26.84 6.56
CA GLY A 111 -15.30 -27.40 5.91
C GLY A 111 -15.54 -27.62 4.43
N ALA A 112 -14.88 -26.84 3.57
CA ALA A 112 -14.61 -27.06 2.13
C ALA A 112 -15.75 -27.59 1.20
N GLY A 113 -17.00 -27.60 1.63
CA GLY A 113 -18.14 -28.14 0.88
C GLY A 113 -19.47 -27.75 1.50
N SER A 114 -19.55 -26.53 2.05
CA SER A 114 -20.78 -25.99 2.61
C SER A 114 -21.91 -26.06 1.60
N ALA A 115 -23.07 -26.50 2.09
CA ALA A 115 -24.29 -26.78 1.35
C ALA A 115 -24.50 -25.82 0.18
N ALA A 116 -24.96 -26.39 -0.95
CA ALA A 116 -25.32 -25.60 -2.13
C ALA A 116 -26.10 -24.36 -1.69
N PRO A 117 -25.67 -23.15 -2.09
CA PRO A 117 -26.39 -21.94 -1.74
C PRO A 117 -27.87 -22.10 -2.13
N PRO A 118 -28.81 -21.48 -1.40
CA PRO A 118 -30.21 -21.49 -1.80
C PRO A 118 -30.31 -21.08 -3.27
N PRO A 119 -31.18 -21.72 -4.07
CA PRO A 119 -31.30 -21.40 -5.49
C PRO A 119 -31.57 -19.90 -5.62
N ALA A 120 -30.65 -19.18 -6.25
CA ALA A 120 -30.76 -17.76 -6.45
C ALA A 120 -31.87 -17.46 -7.46
N ASP A 121 -32.55 -16.34 -7.26
CA ASP A 121 -33.54 -15.86 -8.22
C ASP A 121 -32.83 -15.50 -9.54
N PRO A 122 -33.30 -16.00 -10.71
CA PRO A 122 -32.71 -15.65 -12.00
C PRO A 122 -32.65 -14.15 -12.27
N GLU A 123 -33.57 -13.35 -11.70
CA GLU A 123 -33.52 -11.89 -11.83
C GLU A 123 -32.36 -11.27 -11.03
N GLU A 124 -32.11 -11.78 -9.81
CA GLU A 124 -30.98 -11.36 -8.99
C GLU A 124 -29.65 -11.78 -9.60
N GLU A 125 -29.56 -12.99 -10.15
CA GLU A 125 -28.35 -13.45 -10.86
C GLU A 125 -28.05 -12.57 -12.08
N ALA A 126 -29.06 -12.22 -12.88
CA ALA A 126 -28.89 -11.33 -14.03
C ALA A 126 -28.47 -9.91 -13.63
N ALA A 127 -29.00 -9.39 -12.53
CA ALA A 127 -28.61 -8.09 -11.98
C ALA A 127 -27.16 -8.09 -11.50
N VAL A 128 -26.73 -9.14 -10.79
CA VAL A 128 -25.35 -9.30 -10.32
C VAL A 128 -24.39 -9.46 -11.50
N ASP A 129 -24.76 -10.23 -12.53
CA ASP A 129 -23.95 -10.38 -13.73
C ASP A 129 -23.80 -9.04 -14.50
N ALA A 130 -24.86 -8.24 -14.55
CA ALA A 130 -24.81 -6.89 -15.13
C ALA A 130 -23.91 -5.95 -14.32
N GLU A 131 -24.00 -5.98 -12.99
CA GLU A 131 -23.12 -5.19 -12.11
C GLU A 131 -21.65 -5.63 -12.27
N LEU A 132 -21.39 -6.95 -12.33
CA LEU A 132 -20.05 -7.49 -12.53
C LEU A 132 -19.47 -7.06 -13.88
N ALA A 133 -20.28 -7.06 -14.94
CA ALA A 133 -19.88 -6.60 -16.27
C ALA A 133 -19.52 -5.10 -16.24
N ALA A 134 -20.35 -4.28 -15.60
CA ALA A 134 -20.08 -2.85 -15.43
C ALA A 134 -18.78 -2.61 -14.65
N LYS A 135 -18.58 -3.28 -13.51
CA LYS A 135 -17.35 -3.16 -12.71
C LYS A 135 -16.11 -3.65 -13.47
N SER A 136 -16.25 -4.68 -14.30
CA SER A 136 -15.15 -5.17 -15.13
C SER A 136 -14.77 -4.14 -16.20
N ALA A 137 -15.75 -3.50 -16.83
CA ALA A 137 -15.51 -2.40 -17.78
C ALA A 137 -14.83 -1.20 -17.11
N ASP A 138 -15.27 -0.80 -15.92
CA ASP A 138 -14.66 0.28 -15.14
C ASP A 138 -13.20 -0.02 -14.78
N LEU A 139 -12.90 -1.27 -14.41
CA LEU A 139 -11.53 -1.71 -14.11
C LEU A 139 -10.64 -1.69 -15.34
N ASP A 140 -11.14 -2.14 -16.49
CA ASP A 140 -10.36 -2.13 -17.73
C ASP A 140 -10.10 -0.70 -18.21
N GLN A 141 -11.09 0.21 -18.08
CA GLN A 141 -10.91 1.63 -18.33
C GLN A 141 -9.85 2.25 -17.40
N SER A 142 -9.93 1.95 -16.10
CA SER A 142 -8.96 2.44 -15.10
C SER A 142 -7.55 1.94 -15.38
N ARG A 143 -7.41 0.67 -15.78
CA ARG A 143 -6.12 0.07 -16.18
C ARG A 143 -5.57 0.70 -17.46
N ALA A 144 -6.41 1.02 -18.42
CA ALA A 144 -5.99 1.71 -19.65
C ALA A 144 -5.48 3.13 -19.33
N ALA A 145 -6.20 3.88 -18.50
CA ALA A 145 -5.78 5.21 -18.04
C ALA A 145 -4.45 5.17 -17.28
N ALA A 146 -4.28 4.19 -16.38
CA ALA A 146 -3.03 4.01 -15.63
C ALA A 146 -1.82 3.76 -16.55
N ARG A 147 -1.98 2.90 -17.58
CA ARG A 147 -0.93 2.64 -18.58
C ARG A 147 -0.58 3.88 -19.41
N SER A 148 -1.59 4.69 -19.78
CA SER A 148 -1.37 5.95 -20.50
C SER A 148 -0.51 6.90 -19.65
N LEU A 149 -0.92 7.15 -18.40
CA LEU A 149 -0.19 8.02 -17.48
C LEU A 149 1.23 7.52 -17.20
N GLU A 150 1.42 6.21 -17.08
CA GLU A 150 2.75 5.63 -16.90
C GLU A 150 3.64 5.87 -18.12
N SER A 151 3.10 5.71 -19.34
CA SER A 151 3.83 6.01 -20.58
C SER A 151 4.20 7.49 -20.69
N GLU A 152 3.29 8.40 -20.33
CA GLU A 152 3.54 9.84 -20.29
C GLU A 152 4.64 10.20 -19.27
N LEU A 153 4.62 9.59 -18.09
CA LEU A 153 5.69 9.80 -17.10
C LEU A 153 7.04 9.29 -17.57
N VAL A 154 7.08 8.16 -18.28
CA VAL A 154 8.33 7.65 -18.86
C VAL A 154 8.85 8.62 -19.92
N LEU A 155 7.99 9.17 -20.77
CA LEU A 155 8.36 10.19 -21.76
C LEU A 155 8.88 11.47 -21.07
N LEU A 156 8.15 12.00 -20.09
CA LEU A 156 8.56 13.19 -19.35
C LEU A 156 9.89 12.97 -18.61
N LYS A 157 10.11 11.81 -18.00
CA LYS A 157 11.40 11.46 -17.37
C LYS A 157 12.53 11.41 -18.39
N ARG A 158 12.28 10.88 -19.59
CA ARG A 158 13.27 10.87 -20.68
C ARG A 158 13.56 12.27 -21.19
N GLU A 159 12.55 13.11 -21.36
CA GLU A 159 12.72 14.52 -21.75
C GLU A 159 13.53 15.30 -20.71
N LEU A 160 13.26 15.06 -19.42
CA LEU A 160 13.96 15.70 -18.31
C LEU A 160 15.41 15.22 -18.22
N ALA A 161 15.66 13.93 -18.45
CA ALA A 161 17.01 13.38 -18.54
C ALA A 161 17.79 13.87 -19.77
N ALA A 162 17.14 13.98 -20.94
CA ALA A 162 17.74 14.46 -22.18
C ALA A 162 18.10 15.95 -22.12
N ARG A 163 17.40 16.73 -21.29
CA ARG A 163 17.69 18.15 -21.03
C ARG A 163 18.87 18.37 -20.05
N GLY A 164 19.45 17.29 -19.51
CA GLY A 164 20.70 17.30 -18.75
C GLY A 164 20.58 17.69 -17.27
N ASP A 165 21.57 17.27 -16.48
CA ASP A 165 21.70 17.65 -15.06
C ASP A 165 21.88 19.17 -14.95
N VAL A 166 21.18 19.83 -14.02
CA VAL A 166 21.22 21.30 -13.85
C VAL A 166 22.45 21.74 -13.04
N LYS A 167 23.18 20.79 -12.46
CA LYS A 167 24.42 21.03 -11.69
C LYS A 167 25.53 21.75 -12.48
N PRO A 168 25.83 21.41 -13.76
CA PRO A 168 26.74 22.21 -14.58
C PRO A 168 26.27 23.65 -14.80
N LEU A 169 24.96 23.94 -14.82
CA LEU A 169 24.48 25.34 -14.89
C LEU A 169 24.84 26.13 -13.62
N ALA A 170 24.77 25.52 -12.45
CA ALA A 170 25.17 26.17 -11.20
C ALA A 170 26.69 26.43 -11.16
N ALA A 171 27.50 25.50 -11.70
CA ALA A 171 28.94 25.70 -11.84
C ALA A 171 29.29 26.81 -12.84
N VAL A 172 28.56 26.91 -13.96
CA VAL A 172 28.72 27.98 -14.96
C VAL A 172 28.26 29.34 -14.41
N ALA A 173 27.16 29.40 -13.66
CA ALA A 173 26.70 30.62 -13.00
C ALA A 173 27.69 31.09 -11.92
N ALA A 174 28.25 30.18 -11.13
CA ALA A 174 29.29 30.48 -10.16
C ALA A 174 30.60 30.94 -10.84
N ALA A 175 31.00 30.32 -11.94
CA ALA A 175 32.16 30.72 -12.73
C ALA A 175 31.97 32.08 -13.43
N ALA A 176 30.75 32.39 -13.90
CA ALA A 176 30.40 33.68 -14.49
C ALA A 176 30.38 34.81 -13.44
N ALA A 177 29.88 34.54 -12.23
CA ALA A 177 29.92 35.48 -11.11
C ALA A 177 31.37 35.74 -10.61
N ALA A 178 32.23 34.72 -10.66
CA ALA A 178 33.65 34.84 -10.31
C ALA A 178 34.47 35.57 -11.41
N SER A 179 34.04 35.52 -12.67
CA SER A 179 34.70 36.15 -13.82
C SER A 179 34.09 37.50 -14.18
N ALA A 180 33.92 38.40 -13.21
CA ALA A 180 33.48 39.80 -13.43
C ALA A 180 34.49 40.67 -14.22
N GLY A 181 35.44 40.06 -14.93
CA GLY A 181 36.43 40.70 -15.78
C GLY A 181 36.58 40.01 -17.14
N GLY A 182 35.81 40.47 -18.14
CA GLY A 182 36.30 40.60 -19.52
C GLY A 182 36.43 39.39 -20.44
N LYS A 183 35.45 38.47 -20.52
CA LYS A 183 35.41 37.50 -21.64
C LYS A 183 34.06 37.52 -22.38
N GLU A 184 34.13 37.89 -23.65
CA GLU A 184 33.05 38.16 -24.61
C GLU A 184 32.05 36.98 -24.80
N ASN A 185 32.43 35.76 -24.40
CA ASN A 185 31.59 34.57 -24.56
C ASN A 185 30.66 34.28 -23.37
N VAL A 186 30.87 34.92 -22.21
CA VAL A 186 30.09 34.64 -20.98
C VAL A 186 28.63 35.12 -21.12
N ALA A 187 28.40 36.21 -21.87
CA ALA A 187 27.06 36.74 -22.10
C ALA A 187 26.22 35.83 -23.01
N ALA A 188 26.84 35.23 -24.04
CA ALA A 188 26.19 34.27 -24.93
C ALA A 188 25.85 32.96 -24.20
N ASP A 189 26.80 32.44 -23.41
CA ASP A 189 26.58 31.24 -22.60
C ASP A 189 25.50 31.47 -21.52
N ALA A 190 25.49 32.65 -20.87
CA ALA A 190 24.45 33.02 -19.92
C ALA A 190 23.05 33.12 -20.56
N ALA A 191 22.96 33.60 -21.81
CA ALA A 191 21.70 33.66 -22.55
C ALA A 191 21.18 32.25 -22.90
N VAL A 192 22.06 31.33 -23.31
CA VAL A 192 21.70 29.93 -23.57
C VAL A 192 21.24 29.23 -22.28
N VAL A 193 21.95 29.46 -21.18
CA VAL A 193 21.59 28.98 -19.83
C VAL A 193 20.22 29.52 -19.40
N GLN A 194 19.97 30.82 -19.57
CA GLN A 194 18.70 31.43 -19.20
C GLN A 194 17.53 30.91 -20.07
N ALA A 195 17.76 30.67 -21.36
CA ALA A 195 16.77 30.05 -22.24
C ALA A 195 16.42 28.62 -21.81
N ARG A 196 17.43 27.80 -21.50
CA ARG A 196 17.22 26.43 -21.01
C ARG A 196 16.56 26.37 -19.63
N ALA A 197 16.90 27.30 -18.73
CA ALA A 197 16.26 27.43 -17.43
C ALA A 197 14.77 27.80 -17.55
N ARG A 198 14.41 28.71 -18.48
CA ARG A 198 13.01 29.06 -18.76
C ARG A 198 12.22 27.89 -19.36
N GLU A 199 12.83 27.13 -20.26
CA GLU A 199 12.21 25.92 -20.82
C GLU A 199 11.98 24.83 -19.76
N LEU A 200 12.94 24.61 -18.86
CA LEU A 200 12.79 23.67 -17.73
C LEU A 200 11.73 24.14 -16.73
N ALA A 201 11.71 25.44 -16.39
CA ALA A 201 10.71 26.02 -15.52
C ALA A 201 9.27 25.87 -16.07
N ALA A 202 9.11 25.87 -17.40
CA ALA A 202 7.81 25.65 -18.03
C ALA A 202 7.32 24.18 -17.98
N LEU A 203 8.22 23.20 -17.85
CA LEU A 203 7.88 21.78 -17.83
C LEU A 203 7.65 21.23 -16.41
N LEU A 204 8.23 21.86 -15.39
CA LEU A 204 8.07 21.46 -13.98
C LEU A 204 6.60 21.44 -13.50
N PRO A 205 5.75 22.45 -13.79
CA PRO A 205 4.34 22.43 -13.40
C PRO A 205 3.59 21.27 -14.05
N ARG A 206 3.85 20.99 -15.33
CA ARG A 206 3.21 19.89 -16.09
C ARG A 206 3.59 18.52 -15.53
N ALA A 207 4.85 18.34 -15.14
CA ALA A 207 5.31 17.11 -14.49
C ALA A 207 4.69 16.94 -13.09
N ALA A 208 4.57 18.03 -12.32
CA ALA A 208 3.91 18.02 -11.01
C ALA A 208 2.41 17.70 -11.12
N GLU A 209 1.72 18.29 -12.10
CA GLU A 209 0.31 18.02 -12.41
C GLU A 209 0.09 16.57 -12.86
N ALA A 210 0.93 16.04 -13.75
CA ALA A 210 0.86 14.64 -14.16
C ALA A 210 1.10 13.67 -12.98
N GLN A 211 2.02 14.02 -12.07
CA GLN A 211 2.27 13.25 -10.86
C GLN A 211 1.11 13.33 -9.86
N ALA A 212 0.49 14.50 -9.70
CA ALA A 212 -0.70 14.68 -8.88
C ALA A 212 -1.91 13.93 -9.46
N ALA A 213 -2.11 13.99 -10.79
CA ALA A 213 -3.15 13.26 -11.50
C ALA A 213 -2.98 11.75 -11.35
N ARG A 214 -1.75 11.23 -11.41
CA ARG A 214 -1.47 9.82 -11.13
C ARG A 214 -1.79 9.44 -9.68
N ARG A 215 -1.40 10.25 -8.70
CA ARG A 215 -1.73 10.01 -7.28
C ARG A 215 -3.25 10.03 -7.06
N SER A 216 -3.95 10.96 -7.69
CA SER A 216 -5.40 11.07 -7.62
C SER A 216 -6.08 9.89 -8.32
N ALA A 217 -5.61 9.44 -9.49
CA ALA A 217 -6.15 8.26 -10.18
C ALA A 217 -5.94 6.96 -9.38
N ILE A 218 -4.81 6.82 -8.68
CA ILE A 218 -4.54 5.71 -7.75
C ILE A 218 -5.41 5.82 -6.48
N ALA A 219 -5.75 7.03 -6.04
CA ALA A 219 -6.68 7.24 -4.92
C ALA A 219 -8.16 7.14 -5.31
N ALA A 220 -8.48 7.35 -6.59
CA ALA A 220 -9.84 7.35 -7.15
C ALA A 220 -10.28 5.97 -7.66
N THR A 221 -9.36 5.00 -7.83
CA THR A 221 -9.79 3.61 -7.73
C THR A 221 -10.47 3.46 -6.38
N PRO A 222 -11.75 3.04 -6.33
CA PRO A 222 -12.49 2.99 -5.08
C PRO A 222 -11.78 2.03 -4.14
N THR A 223 -10.99 2.58 -3.24
CA THR A 223 -10.52 1.86 -2.06
C THR A 223 -11.81 1.40 -1.39
N PRO A 224 -12.03 0.08 -1.20
CA PRO A 224 -13.15 -0.36 -0.37
C PRO A 224 -12.99 0.40 0.95
N GLY A 225 -13.99 1.23 1.29
CA GLY A 225 -13.88 2.25 2.33
C GLY A 225 -13.05 1.76 3.50
N ASP A 226 -12.00 2.52 3.81
CA ASP A 226 -10.84 2.13 4.62
C ASP A 226 -11.22 1.04 5.62
N PRO A 227 -10.81 -0.23 5.39
CA PRO A 227 -11.28 -1.37 6.18
C PRO A 227 -11.02 -1.16 7.66
N VAL A 228 -10.04 -0.33 8.02
CA VAL A 228 -9.75 0.10 9.38
C VAL A 228 -10.90 0.95 9.95
N THR A 229 -11.34 2.00 9.26
CA THR A 229 -12.48 2.83 9.73
C THR A 229 -13.80 2.06 9.80
N ARG A 230 -14.01 1.10 8.88
CA ARG A 230 -15.20 0.24 8.87
C ARG A 230 -15.15 -0.82 9.97
N ALA A 231 -13.97 -1.39 10.22
CA ALA A 231 -13.73 -2.33 11.31
C ALA A 231 -13.76 -1.64 12.68
N GLU A 232 -13.25 -0.42 12.80
CA GLU A 232 -13.28 0.39 14.01
C GLU A 232 -14.73 0.79 14.34
N LYS A 233 -15.50 1.23 13.35
CA LYS A 233 -16.94 1.50 13.54
C LYS A 233 -17.73 0.23 13.90
N ALA A 234 -17.40 -0.91 13.29
CA ALA A 234 -18.01 -2.20 13.64
C ALA A 234 -17.58 -2.70 15.03
N PHE A 235 -16.33 -2.47 15.43
CA PHE A 235 -15.81 -2.79 16.76
C PHE A 235 -16.46 -1.92 17.84
N LEU A 236 -16.56 -0.61 17.61
CA LEU A 236 -17.27 0.32 18.49
C LEU A 236 -18.76 -0.02 18.60
N GLN A 237 -19.42 -0.42 17.50
CA GLN A 237 -20.80 -0.92 17.54
C GLN A 237 -20.94 -2.23 18.33
N ARG A 238 -19.99 -3.17 18.21
CA ARG A 238 -19.97 -4.40 19.02
C ARG A 238 -19.67 -4.13 20.48
N GLN A 239 -18.78 -3.18 20.79
CA GLN A 239 -18.46 -2.80 22.16
C GLN A 239 -19.62 -2.06 22.82
N ALA A 240 -20.36 -1.23 22.07
CA ALA A 240 -21.60 -0.62 22.53
C ALA A 240 -22.71 -1.66 22.74
N ALA A 241 -22.85 -2.64 21.84
CA ALA A 241 -23.79 -3.74 22.00
C ALA A 241 -23.44 -4.64 23.19
N ALA A 242 -22.15 -4.97 23.39
CA ALA A 242 -21.65 -5.74 24.52
C ALA A 242 -21.72 -4.97 25.85
N GLY A 243 -21.58 -3.64 25.83
CA GLY A 243 -21.81 -2.77 26.99
C GLY A 243 -23.30 -2.61 27.35
N SER A 244 -24.20 -2.80 26.38
CA SER A 244 -25.66 -2.81 26.59
C SER A 244 -26.22 -4.17 26.99
N ALA A 245 -25.46 -5.26 26.78
CA ALA A 245 -25.67 -6.56 27.40
C ALA A 245 -25.25 -6.48 28.89
N SER A 246 -26.06 -5.72 29.62
CA SER A 246 -25.99 -5.46 31.04
C SER A 246 -25.86 -6.74 31.85
N ALA A 247 -25.23 -6.61 33.03
CA ALA A 247 -24.96 -7.59 34.09
C ALA A 247 -26.08 -8.60 34.45
N ALA A 248 -27.27 -8.48 33.88
CA ALA A 248 -28.36 -9.45 33.96
C ALA A 248 -28.03 -10.80 33.29
N ASP A 249 -27.32 -10.82 32.16
CA ASP A 249 -27.05 -12.06 31.42
C ASP A 249 -25.92 -12.90 32.04
N LEU A 250 -24.96 -12.27 32.72
CA LEU A 250 -23.87 -12.97 33.41
C LEU A 250 -24.32 -13.64 34.72
N GLY A 251 -25.41 -13.16 35.34
CA GLY A 251 -26.02 -13.80 36.52
C GLY A 251 -26.66 -15.16 36.21
N GLY A 252 -27.26 -15.30 35.02
CA GLY A 252 -27.88 -16.56 34.58
C GLY A 252 -26.87 -17.65 34.24
N VAL A 253 -25.70 -17.28 33.70
CA VAL A 253 -24.64 -18.24 33.34
C VAL A 253 -23.88 -18.74 34.58
N LEU A 254 -23.71 -17.90 35.60
CA LEU A 254 -23.10 -18.31 36.88
C LEU A 254 -24.01 -19.23 37.70
N ALA A 255 -25.34 -19.10 37.58
CA ALA A 255 -26.30 -19.99 38.24
C ALA A 255 -26.36 -21.41 37.62
N LEU A 256 -25.92 -21.56 36.36
CA LEU A 256 -25.84 -22.87 35.68
C LEU A 256 -24.51 -23.61 35.92
N LEU A 257 -23.56 -22.98 36.63
CA LEU A 257 -22.22 -23.51 36.88
C LEU A 257 -21.95 -23.82 38.37
N GLN A 258 -22.94 -23.73 39.24
CA GLN A 258 -22.85 -24.24 40.60
C GLN A 258 -23.60 -25.57 40.72
N PRO A 259 -22.97 -26.63 41.28
CA PRO A 259 -23.58 -27.96 41.43
C PRO A 259 -24.71 -27.99 42.46
#